data_AF-A0A060HDS7-F1
#
_entry.id   AF-A0A060HDS7-F1
#
_cell.length_a   1.000
_cell.length_b   1.000
_cell.length_c   1.000
_cell.angle_alpha   90.00
_cell.angle_beta   90.00
_cell.angle_gamma   90.00
#
_symmetry.space_group_name_H-M   'P 1'
#
loop_
_entity.id
_entity.type
_entity.pdbx_description
1 polymer ?
#
loop_
_entity_poly.entity_id
_entity_poly.type
_entity_poly.pdbx_seq_one_letter_code
_entity_poly.pdbx_strand_id
1 'polypeptide(L)'
;MASDTYGPVEYNPNGSDCVIDKSIWAKADYKAAEAARVIEQAPLFCWNGIKDATGEELQPVFYTEAPLIVNSEKGIFIHAISEAGFSPLLLDCFKALDIGYVMKGYSRDRLIHVHPFHSLYPQIKVAAARAALEAAKKEACAAYDAAKDEEARDAAFAAARAALATYEAAESMGVAA
;
A
#
# COMPACT_ATOMS: atom_id res chain seq x y z
N MET A 1 -17.94 -15.37 -38.92
CA MET A 1 -16.99 -16.50 -39.00
C MET A 1 -15.96 -16.28 -37.93
N ALA A 2 -15.86 -17.23 -37.00
CA ALA A 2 -14.98 -17.23 -35.82
C ALA A 2 -13.49 -17.35 -36.23
N SER A 3 -12.62 -16.68 -35.47
CA SER A 3 -11.50 -17.22 -34.68
C SER A 3 -10.33 -17.82 -35.47
N ASP A 4 -9.14 -17.27 -35.23
CA ASP A 4 -7.91 -18.05 -35.03
C ASP A 4 -6.82 -17.12 -34.45
N THR A 5 -6.56 -17.20 -33.14
CA THR A 5 -5.67 -18.13 -32.40
C THR A 5 -4.23 -17.61 -32.28
N TYR A 6 -3.96 -16.90 -31.18
CA TYR A 6 -2.59 -16.77 -30.68
C TYR A 6 -2.20 -18.10 -30.04
N GLY A 7 -1.33 -18.86 -30.73
CA GLY A 7 -0.70 -20.09 -30.26
C GLY A 7 0.32 -19.87 -29.12
N PRO A 8 0.91 -20.96 -28.59
CA PRO A 8 1.54 -20.99 -27.28
C PRO A 8 2.85 -20.20 -27.26
N VAL A 9 3.02 -19.34 -26.25
CA VAL A 9 4.29 -18.67 -25.98
C VAL A 9 5.18 -19.65 -25.22
N GLU A 10 6.11 -20.29 -25.92
CA GLU A 10 7.25 -21.00 -25.32
C GLU A 10 8.51 -20.14 -25.39
N TYR A 11 9.15 -19.85 -24.25
CA TYR A 11 10.62 -19.79 -24.01
C TYR A 11 10.90 -19.15 -22.62
N ASN A 12 11.88 -19.48 -21.76
CA ASN A 12 13.15 -20.23 -21.83
C ASN A 12 13.43 -20.81 -20.39
N PRO A 13 13.94 -22.05 -20.21
CA PRO A 13 13.98 -22.72 -18.89
C PRO A 13 15.06 -22.26 -17.90
N ASN A 14 15.97 -21.35 -18.27
CA ASN A 14 17.19 -21.05 -17.49
C ASN A 14 17.44 -19.56 -17.18
N GLY A 15 16.43 -18.70 -17.32
CA GLY A 15 16.49 -17.29 -16.90
C GLY A 15 15.29 -16.98 -16.04
N SER A 16 15.50 -16.76 -14.75
CA SER A 16 14.47 -16.41 -13.77
C SER A 16 13.96 -14.98 -13.98
N ASP A 17 13.30 -14.74 -15.12
CA ASP A 17 12.52 -13.54 -15.37
C ASP A 17 11.10 -13.80 -14.87
N CYS A 18 10.85 -13.30 -13.67
CA CYS A 18 9.60 -13.37 -12.94
C CYS A 18 8.49 -12.60 -13.68
N VAL A 19 7.86 -13.19 -14.71
CA VAL A 19 6.72 -12.57 -15.39
C VAL A 19 5.50 -12.69 -14.47
N ILE A 20 5.12 -11.60 -13.81
CA ILE A 20 3.80 -11.50 -13.17
C ILE A 20 2.77 -11.69 -14.27
N ASP A 21 2.06 -12.82 -14.24
CA ASP A 21 1.01 -13.07 -15.21
C ASP A 21 -0.08 -11.99 -15.05
N LYS A 22 -0.09 -11.05 -16.00
CA LYS A 22 -1.08 -9.97 -16.10
C LYS A 22 -2.54 -10.50 -16.10
N SER A 23 -2.74 -11.80 -16.37
CA SER A 23 -4.04 -12.47 -16.36
C SER A 23 -4.58 -12.82 -14.97
N ILE A 24 -3.73 -12.91 -13.93
CA ILE A 24 -4.18 -13.24 -12.55
C ILE A 24 -5.15 -12.16 -12.04
N TRP A 25 -4.98 -10.91 -12.47
CA TRP A 25 -5.72 -9.74 -12.00
C TRP A 25 -6.88 -9.35 -12.93
N ALA A 26 -6.88 -9.90 -14.15
CA ALA A 26 -7.92 -9.69 -15.16
C ALA A 26 -9.17 -10.53 -14.92
N LYS A 27 -9.12 -11.50 -13.99
CA LYS A 27 -10.30 -12.29 -13.62
C LYS A 27 -11.13 -11.47 -12.62
N ALA A 28 -12.32 -11.04 -13.06
CA ALA A 28 -13.32 -10.42 -12.20
C ALA A 28 -13.50 -11.18 -10.87
N ASP A 29 -13.32 -12.51 -10.90
CA ASP A 29 -13.35 -13.39 -9.75
C ASP A 29 -12.34 -13.04 -8.65
N TYR A 30 -11.11 -12.62 -8.99
CA TYR A 30 -10.11 -12.23 -7.99
C TYR A 30 -10.52 -10.92 -7.29
N LYS A 31 -10.96 -9.93 -8.07
CA LYS A 31 -11.45 -8.65 -7.51
C LYS A 31 -12.66 -8.88 -6.63
N ALA A 32 -13.61 -9.71 -7.08
CA ALA A 32 -14.79 -10.07 -6.31
C ALA A 32 -14.45 -10.84 -5.02
N ALA A 33 -13.50 -11.78 -5.08
CA ALA A 33 -13.05 -12.55 -3.92
C ALA A 33 -12.33 -11.69 -2.87
N GLU A 34 -11.48 -10.75 -3.31
CA GLU A 34 -10.79 -9.82 -2.39
C GLU A 34 -11.76 -8.80 -1.78
N ALA A 35 -12.73 -8.31 -2.55
CA ALA A 35 -13.76 -7.40 -2.06
C ALA A 35 -14.74 -8.10 -1.09
N ALA A 36 -15.08 -9.37 -1.34
CA ALA A 36 -15.96 -10.17 -0.51
C ALA A 36 -15.24 -10.83 0.68
N ARG A 37 -13.96 -10.54 0.89
CA ARG A 37 -13.19 -11.15 1.98
C ARG A 37 -13.77 -10.73 3.34
N VAL A 38 -14.17 -11.74 4.11
CA VAL A 38 -14.55 -11.58 5.50
C VAL A 38 -13.28 -11.54 6.36
N ILE A 39 -13.14 -10.48 7.14
CA ILE A 39 -12.02 -10.29 8.06
C ILE A 39 -12.63 -10.20 9.46
N GLU A 40 -12.58 -11.33 10.17
CA GLU A 40 -13.20 -11.45 11.51
C GLU A 40 -12.45 -10.61 12.56
N GLN A 41 -11.15 -10.40 12.34
CA GLN A 41 -10.22 -9.78 13.28
C GLN A 41 -9.45 -8.66 12.56
N ALA A 42 -10.14 -7.55 12.29
CA ALA A 42 -9.57 -6.43 11.54
C ALA A 42 -8.44 -5.73 12.32
N PRO A 43 -7.25 -5.53 11.72
CA PRO A 43 -6.18 -4.75 12.31
C PRO A 43 -6.55 -3.27 12.44
N LEU A 44 -5.98 -2.60 13.43
CA LEU A 44 -6.05 -1.15 13.57
C LEU A 44 -4.86 -0.50 12.85
N PHE A 45 -5.14 0.22 11.77
CA PHE A 45 -4.14 0.97 11.00
C PHE A 45 -3.91 2.34 11.62
N CYS A 46 -2.66 2.60 12.03
CA CYS A 46 -2.20 3.87 12.57
C CYS A 46 -1.20 4.51 11.59
N TRP A 47 -0.98 5.82 11.72
CA TRP A 47 -0.04 6.54 10.86
C TRP A 47 1.42 6.06 10.99
N ASN A 48 1.79 5.49 12.14
CA ASN A 48 3.14 5.04 12.48
C ASN A 48 3.28 3.51 12.63
N GLY A 49 2.23 2.75 12.34
CA GLY A 49 2.24 1.32 12.63
C GLY A 49 0.88 0.67 12.45
N ILE A 50 0.83 -0.62 12.73
CA ILE A 50 -0.38 -1.42 12.71
C ILE A 50 -0.46 -2.17 14.03
N LYS A 51 -1.63 -2.15 14.67
CA LYS A 51 -1.92 -3.10 15.74
C LYS A 51 -2.75 -4.22 15.13
N ASP A 52 -2.32 -5.45 15.31
CA ASP A 52 -3.18 -6.58 14.95
C ASP A 52 -4.39 -6.66 15.90
N ALA A 53 -5.27 -7.63 15.67
CA ALA A 53 -6.51 -7.74 16.41
C ALA A 53 -6.34 -8.04 17.91
N THR A 54 -5.17 -8.48 18.36
CA THR A 54 -4.89 -8.61 19.80
C THR A 54 -4.68 -7.24 20.45
N GLY A 55 -4.30 -6.24 19.65
CA GLY A 55 -4.10 -4.86 20.09
C GLY A 55 -2.90 -4.65 21.01
N GLU A 56 -2.11 -5.70 21.29
CA GLU A 56 -1.10 -5.69 22.36
C GLU A 56 0.17 -4.93 21.97
N GLU A 57 0.62 -5.04 20.71
CA GLU A 57 1.84 -4.38 20.26
C GLU A 57 1.65 -3.65 18.92
N LEU A 58 2.16 -2.41 18.86
CA LEU A 58 2.20 -1.63 17.63
C LEU A 58 3.38 -2.11 16.78
N GLN A 59 3.09 -2.77 15.67
CA GLN A 59 4.07 -3.18 14.68
C GLN A 59 4.42 -1.96 13.82
N PRO A 60 5.66 -1.42 13.88
CA PRO A 60 6.00 -0.19 13.18
C PRO A 60 6.06 -0.42 11.66
N VAL A 61 5.42 0.47 10.90
CA VAL A 61 5.34 0.39 9.44
C VAL A 61 5.53 1.76 8.80
N PHE A 62 5.85 1.76 7.50
CA PHE A 62 5.63 2.91 6.65
C PHE A 62 4.79 2.53 5.43
N TYR A 63 4.04 3.51 4.91
CA TYR A 63 3.12 3.33 3.79
C TYR A 63 3.66 4.03 2.54
N THR A 64 3.53 3.41 1.38
CA THR A 64 3.82 4.06 0.09
C THR A 64 2.76 3.73 -0.94
N GLU A 65 2.21 4.73 -1.62
CA GLU A 65 1.28 4.51 -2.72
C GLU A 65 2.04 4.42 -4.05
N ALA A 66 1.97 3.26 -4.71
CA ALA A 66 2.67 3.02 -5.96
C ALA A 66 1.96 1.94 -6.79
N PRO A 67 2.13 1.94 -8.11
CA PRO A 67 1.69 0.82 -8.93
C PRO A 67 2.60 -0.39 -8.69
N LEU A 68 2.04 -1.60 -8.59
CA LEU A 68 2.84 -2.82 -8.45
C LEU A 68 3.65 -3.11 -9.73
N ILE A 69 3.05 -2.85 -10.88
CA ILE A 69 3.70 -2.93 -12.19
C ILE A 69 3.39 -1.68 -12.98
N VAL A 70 4.28 -1.33 -13.91
CA VAL A 70 4.08 -0.19 -14.80
C VAL A 70 2.71 -0.28 -15.46
N ASN A 71 1.92 0.80 -15.36
CA ASN A 71 0.55 0.93 -15.85
C ASN A 71 -0.54 0.11 -15.11
N SER A 72 -0.28 -0.42 -13.90
CA SER A 72 -1.37 -0.91 -13.05
C SER A 72 -2.03 0.23 -12.27
N GLU A 73 -3.26 -0.02 -11.79
CA GLU A 73 -3.83 0.80 -10.72
C GLU A 73 -2.86 0.86 -9.53
N LYS A 74 -2.79 2.02 -8.87
CA LYS A 74 -1.96 2.19 -7.67
C LYS A 74 -2.59 1.44 -6.51
N GLY A 75 -1.76 0.70 -5.79
CA GLY A 75 -2.10 0.15 -4.49
C GLY A 75 -1.28 0.83 -3.40
N ILE A 76 -1.53 0.40 -2.16
CA ILE A 76 -0.74 0.84 -1.01
C ILE A 76 0.19 -0.29 -0.62
N PHE A 77 1.48 0.00 -0.59
CA PHE A 77 2.46 -0.87 0.03
C PHE A 77 2.58 -0.53 1.51
N ILE A 78 2.60 -1.58 2.33
CA ILE A 78 2.85 -1.52 3.76
C ILE A 78 4.18 -2.22 3.99
N HIS A 79 5.15 -1.49 4.53
CA HIS A 79 6.50 -1.98 4.77
C HIS A 79 6.74 -2.14 6.26
N ALA A 80 7.12 -3.33 6.68
CA ALA A 80 7.54 -3.57 8.06
C ALA A 80 8.90 -2.89 8.30
N ILE A 81 9.02 -2.17 9.41
CA ILE A 81 10.30 -1.59 9.84
C ILE A 81 11.11 -2.61 10.64
N SER A 82 10.41 -3.50 11.36
CA SER A 82 11.05 -4.55 12.17
C SER A 82 11.64 -5.67 11.31
N GLU A 83 12.79 -6.19 11.71
CA GLU A 83 13.35 -7.41 11.12
C GLU A 83 12.47 -8.64 11.36
N ALA A 84 11.64 -8.63 12.40
CA ALA A 84 10.69 -9.71 12.68
C ALA A 84 9.53 -9.78 11.67
N GLY A 85 9.33 -8.73 10.85
CA GLY A 85 8.23 -8.66 9.89
C GLY A 85 6.88 -8.45 10.57
N PHE A 86 5.81 -8.81 9.84
CA PHE A 86 4.44 -8.73 10.30
C PHE A 86 4.03 -9.96 11.11
N SER A 87 3.15 -9.76 12.11
CA SER A 87 2.57 -10.86 12.86
C SER A 87 1.74 -11.77 11.96
N PRO A 88 1.64 -13.08 12.27
CA PRO A 88 0.81 -14.01 11.50
C PRO A 88 -0.64 -13.56 11.37
N LEU A 89 -1.22 -12.96 12.42
CA LEU A 89 -2.59 -12.43 12.41
C LEU A 89 -2.77 -11.31 11.38
N LEU A 90 -1.79 -10.40 11.31
CA LEU A 90 -1.80 -9.34 10.31
C LEU A 90 -1.64 -9.93 8.91
N LEU A 91 -0.73 -10.89 8.75
CA LEU A 91 -0.54 -11.58 7.49
C LEU A 91 -1.82 -12.33 7.07
N ASP A 92 -2.56 -12.98 7.97
CA ASP A 92 -3.80 -13.71 7.61
C ASP A 92 -4.90 -12.78 7.05
N CYS A 93 -4.89 -11.51 7.45
CA CYS A 93 -5.81 -10.50 6.91
C CYS A 93 -5.59 -10.23 5.43
N PHE A 94 -4.36 -10.44 4.93
CA PHE A 94 -3.97 -10.23 3.54
C PHE A 94 -3.60 -11.56 2.93
N LYS A 95 -4.14 -11.97 1.77
CA LYS A 95 -3.46 -13.10 1.12
C LYS A 95 -2.08 -12.58 0.75
N ALA A 96 -1.04 -13.32 1.13
CA ALA A 96 0.18 -13.25 0.36
C ALA A 96 -0.26 -13.40 -1.10
N LEU A 97 -0.17 -12.32 -1.88
CA LEU A 97 0.19 -12.49 -3.27
C LEU A 97 1.37 -13.48 -3.22
N ASP A 98 1.48 -14.38 -4.19
CA ASP A 98 2.71 -15.13 -4.32
C ASP A 98 3.78 -14.12 -4.80
N ILE A 99 4.16 -13.17 -3.93
CA ILE A 99 5.01 -12.00 -4.18
C ILE A 99 6.49 -12.40 -4.21
N GLY A 100 6.77 -13.72 -4.26
CA GLY A 100 8.08 -14.22 -4.67
C GLY A 100 8.57 -13.64 -6.00
N TYR A 101 7.69 -12.98 -6.74
CA TYR A 101 7.95 -12.36 -8.03
C TYR A 101 8.36 -10.88 -8.00
N VAL A 102 8.17 -10.11 -6.90
CA VAL A 102 8.16 -8.63 -7.04
C VAL A 102 9.44 -7.92 -6.60
N MET A 103 10.22 -8.39 -5.63
CA MET A 103 11.43 -7.66 -5.23
C MET A 103 12.53 -8.62 -4.78
N LYS A 104 13.61 -8.71 -5.58
CA LYS A 104 14.87 -9.31 -5.15
C LYS A 104 15.35 -8.53 -3.91
N GLY A 105 15.19 -9.10 -2.71
CA GLY A 105 15.74 -8.56 -1.47
C GLY A 105 14.77 -8.29 -0.31
N TYR A 106 13.44 -8.33 -0.53
CA TYR A 106 12.47 -8.21 0.57
C TYR A 106 11.84 -9.57 0.89
N SER A 107 11.88 -9.96 2.15
CA SER A 107 11.23 -11.19 2.63
C SER A 107 9.70 -11.02 2.64
N ARG A 108 8.96 -12.11 2.36
CA ARG A 108 7.50 -12.12 2.17
C ARG A 108 6.70 -11.61 3.37
N ASP A 109 7.32 -11.64 4.55
CA ASP A 109 6.80 -11.19 5.83
C ASP A 109 7.02 -9.70 6.10
N ARG A 110 7.71 -8.96 5.22
CA ARG A 110 8.06 -7.54 5.44
C ARG A 110 7.39 -6.57 4.48
N LEU A 111 6.69 -7.05 3.45
CA LEU A 111 6.03 -6.20 2.45
C LEU A 111 4.65 -6.74 2.09
N ILE A 112 3.63 -5.92 2.28
CA ILE A 112 2.26 -6.19 1.85
C ILE A 112 1.89 -5.18 0.76
N HIS A 113 1.32 -5.65 -0.35
CA HIS A 113 0.70 -4.80 -1.36
C HIS A 113 -0.82 -4.93 -1.27
N VAL A 114 -1.51 -3.81 -1.07
CA VAL A 114 -2.96 -3.74 -0.87
C VAL A 114 -3.61 -3.06 -2.05
N HIS A 115 -4.53 -3.76 -2.69
CA HIS A 115 -5.28 -3.25 -3.82
C HIS A 115 -6.45 -2.36 -3.41
N PRO A 116 -6.89 -1.43 -4.28
CA PRO A 116 -8.08 -0.61 -4.04
C PRO A 116 -9.37 -1.38 -3.74
N PHE A 117 -9.46 -2.62 -4.21
CA PHE A 117 -10.65 -3.47 -4.03
C PHE A 117 -10.64 -4.26 -2.72
N HIS A 118 -9.55 -4.21 -1.94
CA HIS A 118 -9.47 -4.91 -0.66
C HIS A 118 -10.41 -4.25 0.36
N SER A 119 -11.12 -5.05 1.17
CA SER A 119 -12.09 -4.52 2.14
C SER A 119 -11.48 -3.55 3.17
N LEU A 120 -10.23 -3.77 3.57
CA LEU A 120 -9.48 -2.84 4.46
C LEU A 120 -8.86 -1.63 3.75
N TYR A 121 -8.91 -1.53 2.42
CA TYR A 121 -8.24 -0.47 1.67
C TYR A 121 -8.61 0.95 2.14
N PRO A 122 -9.89 1.29 2.41
CA PRO A 122 -10.23 2.63 2.88
C PRO A 122 -9.51 3.01 4.18
N GLN A 123 -9.45 2.09 5.15
CA GLN A 123 -8.81 2.31 6.45
C GLN A 123 -7.30 2.50 6.29
N ILE A 124 -6.69 1.68 5.44
CA ILE A 124 -5.26 1.76 5.11
C ILE A 124 -4.94 3.06 4.39
N LYS A 125 -5.81 3.52 3.49
CA LYS A 125 -5.66 4.80 2.77
C LYS A 125 -5.69 5.99 3.72
N VAL A 126 -6.59 5.99 4.71
CA VAL A 126 -6.62 7.01 5.76
C VAL A 126 -5.33 7.01 6.57
N ALA A 127 -4.86 5.84 7.01
CA ALA A 127 -3.61 5.72 7.75
C ALA A 127 -2.38 6.19 6.94
N ALA A 128 -2.30 5.82 5.66
CA ALA A 128 -1.25 6.25 4.75
C ALA A 128 -1.27 7.77 4.50
N ALA A 129 -2.45 8.36 4.28
CA ALA A 129 -2.59 9.80 4.11
C ALA A 129 -2.23 10.56 5.40
N ARG A 130 -2.59 10.01 6.57
CA ARG A 130 -2.17 10.56 7.86
C ARG A 130 -0.65 10.50 8.04
N ALA A 131 -0.02 9.39 7.66
CA ALA A 131 1.44 9.24 7.70
C ALA A 131 2.13 10.29 6.83
N ALA A 132 1.64 10.50 5.60
CA ALA A 132 2.13 11.54 4.71
C ALA A 132 1.94 12.95 5.30
N LEU A 133 0.82 13.23 5.95
CA LEU A 133 0.57 14.50 6.64
C LEU A 133 1.56 14.73 7.80
N GLU A 134 1.78 13.74 8.66
CA GLU A 134 2.72 13.88 9.77
C GLU A 134 4.17 14.06 9.27
N ALA A 135 4.57 13.36 8.20
CA ALA A 135 5.86 13.57 7.54
C ALA A 135 5.98 14.99 6.95
N ALA A 136 4.97 15.44 6.19
CA ALA A 136 4.96 16.76 5.58
C ALA A 136 4.97 17.89 6.64
N LYS A 137 4.30 17.72 7.79
CA LYS A 137 4.38 18.68 8.90
C LYS A 137 5.79 18.76 9.47
N LYS A 138 6.45 17.61 9.70
CA LYS A 138 7.81 17.57 10.23
C LYS A 138 8.80 18.24 9.26
N GLU A 139 8.68 17.93 7.97
CA GLU A 139 9.49 18.54 6.92
C GLU A 139 9.22 20.04 6.79
N ALA A 140 7.96 20.47 6.86
CA ALA A 140 7.59 21.87 6.83
C ALA A 140 8.17 22.65 8.02
N CYS A 141 8.12 22.11 9.24
CA CYS A 141 8.76 22.73 10.39
C CYS A 141 10.27 22.87 10.19
N ALA A 142 10.95 21.80 9.75
CA ALA A 142 12.39 21.84 9.51
C ALA A 142 12.77 22.83 8.39
N ALA A 143 11.97 22.90 7.32
CA ALA A 143 12.17 23.84 6.23
C ALA A 143 11.90 25.29 6.67
N TYR A 144 10.89 25.52 7.50
CA TYR A 144 10.59 26.83 8.08
C TYR A 144 11.75 27.34 8.95
N ASP A 145 12.30 26.48 9.81
CA ASP A 145 13.45 26.81 10.67
C ASP A 145 14.71 27.11 9.85
N ALA A 146 14.89 26.45 8.71
CA ALA A 146 16.01 26.67 7.79
C ALA A 146 15.82 27.87 6.84
N ALA A 147 14.59 28.36 6.68
CA ALA A 147 14.25 29.38 5.69
C ALA A 147 14.77 30.77 6.08
N LYS A 148 15.41 31.42 5.11
CA LYS A 148 16.01 32.76 5.26
C LYS A 148 15.12 33.88 4.76
N ASP A 149 14.06 33.54 4.04
CA ASP A 149 13.12 34.47 3.41
C ASP A 149 11.68 33.93 3.51
N GLU A 150 10.72 34.80 3.20
CA GLU A 150 9.29 34.51 3.31
C GLU A 150 8.81 33.51 2.24
N GLU A 151 9.38 33.55 1.04
CA GLU A 151 9.04 32.65 -0.06
C GLU A 151 9.35 31.19 0.30
N ALA A 152 10.51 30.93 0.89
CA ALA A 152 10.89 29.60 1.37
C ALA A 152 10.00 29.10 2.52
N ARG A 153 9.53 30.00 3.40
CA ARG A 153 8.58 29.66 4.48
C ARG A 153 7.21 29.31 3.93
N ASP A 154 6.71 30.08 2.97
CA ASP A 154 5.43 29.83 2.32
C ASP A 154 5.44 28.50 1.54
N ALA A 155 6.55 28.20 0.85
CA ALA A 155 6.73 26.91 0.18
C ALA A 155 6.67 25.73 1.16
N ALA A 156 7.26 25.87 2.36
CA ALA A 156 7.19 24.84 3.40
C ALA A 156 5.74 24.57 3.85
N PHE A 157 4.94 25.62 4.06
CA PHE A 157 3.53 25.47 4.43
C PHE A 157 2.64 24.95 3.30
N ALA A 158 2.96 25.26 2.04
CA ALA A 158 2.21 24.78 0.88
C ALA A 158 2.23 23.24 0.80
N ALA A 159 3.38 22.61 1.03
CA ALA A 159 3.51 21.15 1.05
C ALA A 159 2.67 20.50 2.16
N ALA A 160 2.71 21.05 3.38
CA ALA A 160 1.89 20.55 4.49
C ALA A 160 0.38 20.72 4.24
N ARG A 161 -0.04 21.81 3.60
CA ARG A 161 -1.44 22.04 3.20
C ARG A 161 -1.92 21.05 2.14
N ALA A 162 -1.07 20.74 1.15
CA ALA A 162 -1.39 19.73 0.14
C ALA A 162 -1.57 18.33 0.76
N ALA A 163 -0.72 17.97 1.72
CA ALA A 163 -0.85 16.72 2.46
C ALA A 163 -2.13 16.69 3.33
N LEU A 164 -2.51 17.83 3.95
CA LEU A 164 -3.75 17.95 4.72
C LEU A 164 -4.98 17.71 3.83
N ALA A 165 -5.04 18.35 2.66
CA ALA A 165 -6.13 18.14 1.71
C ALA A 165 -6.26 16.68 1.27
N THR A 166 -5.13 15.97 1.12
CA THR A 166 -5.11 14.54 0.77
C THR A 166 -5.65 13.69 1.93
N TYR A 167 -5.29 14.03 3.17
CA TYR A 167 -5.83 13.37 4.37
C TYR A 167 -7.33 13.59 4.53
N GLU A 168 -7.81 14.82 4.41
CA GLU A 168 -9.23 15.15 4.50
C GLU A 168 -10.05 14.44 3.41
N ALA A 169 -9.51 14.37 2.19
CA ALA A 169 -10.10 13.60 1.11
C ALA A 169 -10.18 12.09 1.47
N ALA A 170 -9.12 11.52 2.05
CA ALA A 170 -9.11 10.12 2.47
C ALA A 170 -10.11 9.85 3.61
N GLU A 171 -10.21 10.73 4.61
CA GLU A 171 -11.19 10.61 5.71
C GLU A 171 -12.62 10.65 5.18
N SER A 172 -12.94 11.57 4.27
CA SER A 172 -14.27 11.67 3.67
C SER A 172 -14.69 10.39 2.92
N MET A 173 -13.73 9.63 2.37
CA MET A 173 -13.96 8.32 1.77
C MET A 173 -14.11 7.19 2.81
N GLY A 174 -13.50 7.34 3.99
CA GLY A 174 -13.55 6.35 5.08
C GLY A 174 -14.82 6.42 5.94
N VAL A 175 -15.59 7.51 5.86
CA VAL A 175 -16.85 7.72 6.61
C VAL A 175 -18.07 7.13 5.87
N ALA A 176 -17.90 6.65 4.64
CA ALA A 176 -18.92 5.92 3.89
C ALA A 176 -18.73 4.41 4.06
N ALA A 177 -19.07 3.87 5.23
CA ALA A 177 -19.23 2.44 5.47
C ALA A 177 -20.39 2.20 6.44
#